data_AF-A0A0L0FF98-F1
#
_entry.id   AF-A0A0L0FF98-F1
#
_cell.length_a   1.000
_cell.length_b   1.000
_cell.length_c   1.000
_cell.angle_alpha   90.00
_cell.angle_beta   90.00
_cell.angle_gamma   90.00
#
_symmetry.space_group_name_H-M   'P 1'
#
loop_
_entity.id
_entity.type
_entity.pdbx_description
1 polymer ?
#
loop_
_entity_poly.entity_id
_entity_poly.type
_entity_poly.pdbx_seq_one_letter_code
_entity_poly.pdbx_strand_id
1 'polypeptide(L)'
;MEGEYFDAGYVFLLLGDTIFPNKRDCSLWLLNHLDEIVTPCHPHAATYSASQRMEVLSVIPSHYTLAHCDMASQPCRVVCTTKVVFLARRYRIVFSLDTSPSAFTINTSAAHTVADDIKSVLKRSLSALLRPFQ
;
A
#
# COMPACT_ATOMS: atom_id res chain seq x y z
N MET A 1 27.97 6.10 22.72
CA MET A 1 26.86 7.05 22.57
C MET A 1 25.78 6.29 21.84
N GLU A 2 24.82 5.74 22.58
CA GLU A 2 23.60 5.20 21.97
C GLU A 2 22.85 6.41 21.38
N GLY A 3 22.65 6.42 20.06
CA GLY A 3 21.74 7.38 19.45
C GLY A 3 20.35 7.15 20.04
N GLU A 4 19.65 8.20 20.43
CA GLU A 4 18.27 8.10 20.86
C GLU A 4 17.41 7.83 19.60
N TYR A 5 17.01 6.57 19.41
CA TYR A 5 16.15 6.16 18.30
C TYR A 5 14.70 6.08 18.78
N PHE A 6 13.78 6.47 17.91
CA PHE A 6 12.36 6.36 18.19
C PHE A 6 11.83 4.99 17.77
N ASP A 7 10.77 4.53 18.44
CA ASP A 7 10.02 3.36 17.99
C ASP A 7 9.23 3.68 16.72
N ALA A 8 9.25 2.77 15.75
CA ALA A 8 8.54 2.90 14.49
C ALA A 8 7.04 2.67 14.70
N GLY A 9 6.24 3.67 14.33
CA GLY A 9 4.79 3.53 14.21
C GLY A 9 4.39 2.88 12.88
N TYR A 10 4.98 3.37 11.78
CA TYR A 10 4.77 2.86 10.44
C TYR A 10 6.09 2.62 9.72
N VAL A 11 6.19 1.52 9.00
CA VAL A 11 7.28 1.26 8.05
C VAL A 11 6.66 1.01 6.68
N PHE A 12 7.09 1.78 5.67
CA PHE A 12 6.64 1.62 4.29
C PHE A 12 7.67 0.80 3.52
N LEU A 13 7.24 -0.34 3.00
CA LEU A 13 8.08 -1.25 2.22
C LEU A 13 7.68 -1.24 0.77
N LEU A 14 8.63 -0.99 -0.13
CA LEU A 14 8.45 -1.15 -1.56
C LEU A 14 8.77 -2.59 -1.97
N LEU A 15 7.78 -3.27 -2.55
CA LEU A 15 7.93 -4.61 -3.11
C LEU A 15 8.67 -4.54 -4.45
N GLY A 16 9.49 -5.55 -4.72
CA GLY A 16 10.11 -5.71 -6.02
C GLY A 16 9.18 -6.15 -7.15
N ASP A 17 9.66 -5.94 -8.37
CA ASP A 17 8.86 -6.01 -9.60
C ASP A 17 8.24 -7.38 -9.88
N THR A 18 8.85 -8.45 -9.37
CA THR A 18 8.44 -9.85 -9.60
C THR A 18 7.62 -10.44 -8.47
N ILE A 19 7.37 -9.69 -7.39
CA ILE A 19 6.81 -10.22 -6.15
C ILE A 19 5.35 -9.85 -6.02
N PHE A 20 4.52 -10.86 -5.83
CA PHE A 20 3.17 -10.68 -5.32
C PHE A 20 3.23 -10.64 -3.79
N PRO A 21 2.61 -9.65 -3.14
CA PRO A 21 2.53 -9.66 -1.69
C PRO A 21 1.75 -10.89 -1.26
N ASN A 22 2.42 -11.81 -0.55
CA ASN A 22 1.74 -12.86 0.18
C ASN A 22 1.84 -12.55 1.68
N LYS A 23 0.79 -12.94 2.43
CA LYS A 23 0.68 -12.66 3.86
C LYS A 23 1.89 -13.18 4.66
N ARG A 24 2.47 -14.30 4.22
CA ARG A 24 3.59 -14.95 4.90
C ARG A 24 4.85 -14.09 4.85
N ASP A 25 5.27 -13.67 3.66
CA ASP A 25 6.48 -12.88 3.45
C ASP A 25 6.35 -11.51 4.13
N CYS A 26 5.16 -10.90 4.05
CA CYS A 26 4.84 -9.67 4.75
C CYS A 26 5.02 -9.82 6.27
N SER A 27 4.51 -10.91 6.85
CA SER A 27 4.60 -11.14 8.30
C SER A 27 6.02 -11.52 8.72
N LEU A 28 6.71 -12.31 7.90
CA LEU A 28 8.08 -12.75 8.14
C LEU A 28 9.05 -11.58 8.15
N TRP A 29 8.85 -10.59 7.27
CA TRP A 29 9.66 -9.37 7.30
C TRP A 29 9.60 -8.69 8.66
N LEU A 30 8.39 -8.46 9.21
CA LEU A 30 8.25 -7.82 10.52
C LEU A 30 8.98 -8.61 11.62
N LEU A 31 8.76 -9.93 11.66
CA LEU A 31 9.36 -10.80 12.67
C LEU A 31 10.89 -10.81 12.60
N ASN A 32 11.46 -10.82 11.39
CA ASN A 32 12.91 -10.82 11.19
C ASN A 32 13.58 -9.50 11.56
N HIS A 33 12.83 -8.39 11.58
CA HIS A 33 13.36 -7.06 11.87
C HIS A 33 12.90 -6.53 13.23
N LEU A 34 12.26 -7.34 14.08
CA LEU A 34 11.89 -6.90 15.43
C LEU A 34 13.13 -6.50 16.23
N ASP A 35 13.05 -5.37 16.91
CA ASP A 35 14.14 -4.74 17.68
C ASP A 35 15.31 -4.20 16.81
N GLU A 36 15.23 -4.34 15.48
CA GLU A 36 16.21 -3.77 14.57
C GLU A 36 15.92 -2.29 14.27
N ILE A 37 16.99 -1.51 14.06
CA ILE A 37 16.89 -0.12 13.60
C ILE A 37 16.85 -0.13 12.07
N VAL A 38 15.71 0.27 11.51
CA VAL A 38 15.53 0.41 10.07
C VAL A 38 15.74 1.86 9.64
N THR A 39 16.48 2.05 8.56
CA THR A 39 16.72 3.36 7.95
C THR A 39 16.10 3.38 6.55
N PRO A 40 15.36 4.44 6.19
CA PRO A 40 14.84 4.60 4.84
C PRO A 40 15.95 4.59 3.79
N CYS A 41 15.73 3.89 2.68
CA CYS A 41 16.58 3.98 1.49
C CYS A 41 16.18 5.22 0.68
N HIS A 42 17.16 6.06 0.33
CA HIS A 42 16.87 7.26 -0.46
C HIS A 42 16.42 6.90 -1.89
N PRO A 43 15.28 7.45 -2.36
CA PRO A 43 14.72 7.13 -3.68
C PRO A 43 15.58 7.57 -4.87
N HIS A 44 16.63 8.38 -4.64
CA HIS A 44 17.58 8.83 -5.67
C HIS A 44 18.84 7.97 -5.78
N ALA A 45 19.04 6.97 -4.92
CA ALA A 45 20.14 6.03 -5.09
C ALA A 45 19.84 5.18 -6.34
N ALA A 46 20.59 5.42 -7.41
CA ALA A 46 20.46 4.80 -8.74
C ALA A 46 20.76 3.28 -8.76
N THR A 47 20.44 2.57 -7.69
CA THR A 47 20.73 1.15 -7.53
C THR A 47 19.61 0.49 -6.74
N TYR A 48 18.38 0.63 -7.23
CA TYR A 48 17.35 -0.35 -6.91
C TYR A 48 17.85 -1.69 -7.45
N SER A 49 18.36 -2.54 -6.57
CA SER A 49 18.69 -3.90 -6.98
C SER A 49 17.38 -4.65 -7.12
N ALA A 50 17.03 -5.03 -8.35
CA ALA A 50 15.89 -5.91 -8.62
C ALA A 50 15.99 -7.27 -7.89
N SER A 51 17.15 -7.59 -7.29
CA SER A 51 17.33 -8.75 -6.41
C SER A 51 16.76 -8.57 -4.99
N GLN A 52 16.53 -7.33 -4.54
CA GLN A 52 16.05 -7.08 -3.19
C GLN A 52 14.52 -7.23 -3.14
N ARG A 53 14.06 -8.21 -2.36
CA ARG A 53 12.64 -8.60 -2.30
C ARG A 53 11.75 -7.46 -1.79
N MET A 54 12.23 -6.72 -0.79
CA MET A 54 11.53 -5.61 -0.13
C MET A 54 12.53 -4.54 0.30
N GLU A 55 12.20 -3.28 0.08
CA GLU A 55 13.03 -2.12 0.41
C GLU A 55 12.29 -1.17 1.35
N VAL A 56 12.97 -0.62 2.36
CA VAL A 56 12.38 0.38 3.26
C VAL A 56 12.35 1.72 2.56
N LEU A 57 11.16 2.20 2.19
CA LEU A 57 10.97 3.47 1.50
C LEU A 57 10.94 4.65 2.49
N SER A 58 10.22 4.48 3.60
CA SER A 58 10.09 5.50 4.64
C SER A 58 9.66 4.87 5.97
N VAL A 59 9.93 5.59 7.06
CA VAL A 59 9.61 5.16 8.41
C VAL A 59 9.05 6.35 9.19
N ILE A 60 7.89 6.16 9.83
CA ILE A 60 7.23 7.16 10.65
C ILE A 60 7.32 6.72 12.11
N PRO A 61 7.88 7.52 13.01
CA PRO A 61 7.92 7.18 14.42
C PRO A 61 6.51 7.15 15.04
N SER A 62 6.35 6.36 16.11
CA SER A 62 5.08 6.04 16.74
C SER A 62 4.28 7.23 17.28
N HIS A 63 4.95 8.34 17.58
CA HIS A 63 4.36 9.56 18.11
C HIS A 63 3.99 10.58 17.02
N TYR A 64 4.35 10.33 15.75
CA TYR A 64 3.93 11.14 14.61
C TYR A 64 2.70 10.55 13.93
N THR A 65 1.84 11.40 13.39
CA THR A 65 0.72 10.97 12.53
C THR A 65 1.15 10.92 11.06
N LEU A 66 0.45 10.10 10.26
CA LEU A 66 0.66 9.96 8.81
C LEU A 66 0.59 11.30 8.03
N ALA A 67 -0.06 12.32 8.60
CA ALA A 67 -0.10 13.66 8.01
C ALA A 67 1.26 14.39 8.04
N HIS A 68 2.22 13.90 8.83
CA HIS A 68 3.57 14.47 8.96
C HIS A 68 4.61 13.71 8.10
N CYS A 69 4.18 12.92 7.10
CA CYS A 69 5.04 12.11 6.23
C CYS A 69 6.21 12.89 5.62
N ASP A 70 6.03 14.17 5.31
CA ASP A 70 7.06 15.01 4.67
C ASP A 70 8.27 15.27 5.57
N MET A 71 8.18 14.94 6.87
CA MET A 71 9.23 15.15 7.87
C MET A 71 9.95 13.87 8.30
N ALA A 72 9.50 12.69 7.83
CA ALA A 72 9.86 11.41 8.44
C ALA A 72 10.74 10.55 7.52
N SER A 73 12.05 10.77 7.62
CA SER A 73 13.06 9.84 7.09
C SER A 73 14.21 9.64 8.08
N GLN A 74 13.88 9.40 9.36
CA GLN A 74 14.86 9.12 10.40
C GLN A 74 14.91 7.62 10.74
N PRO A 75 16.07 7.09 11.15
CA PRO A 75 16.17 5.72 11.63
C PRO A 75 15.24 5.48 12.82
N CYS A 76 14.48 4.40 12.80
CA CYS A 76 13.60 4.02 13.90
C CYS A 76 13.74 2.53 14.22
N ARG A 77 13.50 2.18 15.48
CA ARG A 77 13.48 0.79 15.93
C ARG A 77 12.13 0.15 15.64
N VAL A 78 12.13 -1.02 15.02
CA VAL A 78 10.90 -1.79 14.80
C VAL A 78 10.48 -2.48 16.10
N VAL A 79 9.20 -2.33 16.45
CA VAL A 79 8.61 -2.92 17.67
C VAL A 79 7.37 -3.75 17.32
N CYS A 80 6.85 -4.50 18.28
CA CYS A 80 5.69 -5.39 18.06
C CYS A 80 4.40 -4.64 17.68
N THR A 81 4.33 -3.33 17.91
CA THR A 81 3.21 -2.46 17.54
C THR A 81 3.41 -1.74 16.19
N THR A 82 4.59 -1.89 15.56
CA THR A 82 4.89 -1.28 14.26
C THR A 82 3.96 -1.81 13.18
N LYS A 83 3.34 -0.89 12.44
CA LYS A 83 2.49 -1.21 11.28
C LYS A 83 3.33 -1.19 10.01
N VAL A 84 3.44 -2.33 9.34
CA VAL A 84 4.15 -2.44 8.07
C VAL A 84 3.16 -2.25 6.91
N VAL A 85 3.45 -1.28 6.05
CA VAL A 85 2.65 -0.94 4.88
C VAL A 85 3.42 -1.35 3.62
N PHE A 86 2.84 -2.26 2.84
CA PHE A 86 3.46 -2.77 1.61
C PHE A 86 2.95 -1.97 0.41
N LEU A 87 3.89 -1.44 -0.37
CA LEU A 87 3.66 -0.68 -1.58
C LEU A 87 4.17 -1.49 -2.76
N ALA A 88 3.39 -1.57 -3.84
CA ALA A 88 3.82 -2.15 -5.09
C ALA A 88 4.05 -1.05 -6.14
N ARG A 89 5.01 -1.27 -7.06
CA ARG A 89 5.18 -0.38 -8.23
C ARG A 89 4.05 -0.53 -9.24
N ARG A 90 3.37 -1.68 -9.25
CA ARG A 90 2.29 -1.99 -10.18
C ARG A 90 1.14 -2.63 -9.42
N TYR A 91 0.01 -1.94 -9.39
CA TYR A 91 -1.24 -2.48 -8.89
C TYR A 91 -2.03 -3.07 -10.07
N ARG A 92 -2.54 -4.29 -9.90
CA ARG A 92 -3.44 -4.93 -10.86
C ARG A 92 -4.82 -5.04 -10.22
N ILE A 93 -5.82 -4.44 -10.86
CA ILE A 93 -7.21 -4.47 -10.41
C ILE A 93 -8.01 -5.15 -11.51
N VAL A 94 -8.81 -6.15 -11.14
CA VAL A 94 -9.66 -6.91 -12.06
C VAL A 94 -11.12 -6.68 -11.68
N PHE A 95 -11.91 -6.22 -12.64
CA PHE A 95 -13.36 -6.11 -12.50
C PHE A 95 -14.00 -7.30 -13.21
N SER A 96 -14.71 -8.13 -12.45
CA SER A 96 -15.59 -9.17 -13.00
C SER A 96 -17.00 -8.61 -13.03
N LEU A 97 -17.57 -8.48 -14.21
CA LEU A 97 -18.89 -7.90 -14.43
C LEU A 97 -19.80 -8.98 -15.00
N ASP A 98 -21.00 -9.11 -14.41
CA ASP A 98 -22.03 -9.97 -14.97
C ASP A 98 -22.64 -9.31 -16.22
N THR A 99 -22.64 -10.04 -17.32
CA THR A 99 -23.24 -9.63 -18.60
C THR A 99 -24.47 -10.49 -18.94
N SER A 100 -24.98 -11.25 -17.98
CA SER A 100 -26.20 -12.03 -18.14
C SER A 100 -27.41 -11.14 -18.43
N PRO A 101 -28.48 -11.68 -19.07
CA PRO A 101 -29.71 -10.95 -19.31
C PRO A 101 -30.31 -10.33 -18.04
N SER A 102 -30.06 -10.93 -16.86
CA SER A 102 -30.56 -10.42 -15.59
C SER A 102 -30.02 -9.01 -15.25
N ALA A 103 -28.80 -8.68 -15.68
CA ALA A 103 -28.22 -7.36 -15.51
C ALA A 103 -28.94 -6.27 -16.31
N PHE A 104 -29.69 -6.63 -17.36
CA PHE A 104 -30.47 -5.69 -18.16
C PHE A 104 -31.91 -5.54 -17.67
N THR A 105 -32.26 -6.17 -16.54
CA THR A 105 -33.58 -5.99 -15.92
C THR A 105 -33.71 -4.58 -15.35
N ILE A 106 -34.92 -4.03 -15.42
CA ILE A 106 -35.25 -2.74 -14.82
C ILE A 106 -35.11 -2.86 -13.30
N ASN A 107 -34.37 -1.94 -12.70
CA ASN A 107 -34.28 -1.82 -11.25
C ASN A 107 -35.63 -1.32 -10.72
N THR A 108 -36.32 -2.07 -9.86
CA THR A 108 -37.65 -1.68 -9.35
C THR A 108 -37.65 -0.37 -8.55
N SER A 109 -36.50 0.06 -8.07
CA SER A 109 -36.33 1.32 -7.35
C SER A 109 -36.00 2.53 -8.24
N ALA A 110 -35.74 2.31 -9.54
CA ALA A 110 -35.32 3.37 -10.46
C ALA A 110 -35.81 3.17 -11.90
N ALA A 111 -35.90 4.24 -12.70
CA ALA A 111 -36.34 4.16 -14.09
C ALA A 111 -35.24 3.68 -15.07
N HIS A 112 -34.25 2.92 -14.59
CA HIS A 112 -33.10 2.44 -15.38
C HIS A 112 -32.74 0.99 -15.05
N THR A 113 -31.85 0.40 -15.84
CA THR A 113 -31.48 -1.01 -15.69
C THR A 113 -30.40 -1.21 -14.63
N VAL A 114 -30.28 -2.42 -14.09
CA VAL A 114 -29.16 -2.78 -13.18
C VAL A 114 -27.79 -2.55 -13.85
N ALA A 115 -27.70 -2.71 -15.18
CA ALA A 115 -26.50 -2.43 -15.95
C ALA A 115 -26.10 -0.94 -15.91
N ASP A 116 -27.08 -0.03 -15.85
CA ASP A 116 -26.82 1.41 -15.72
C ASP A 116 -26.22 1.75 -14.34
N ASP A 117 -26.71 1.08 -13.29
CA ASP A 117 -26.13 1.17 -11.94
C ASP A 117 -24.68 0.68 -11.94
N ILE A 118 -24.42 -0.52 -12.50
CA ILE A 118 -23.08 -1.09 -12.61
C ILE A 118 -22.14 -0.13 -13.36
N LYS A 119 -22.60 0.45 -14.48
CA LYS A 119 -21.83 1.43 -15.26
C LYS A 119 -21.50 2.68 -14.43
N SER A 120 -22.47 3.21 -13.69
CA SER A 120 -22.27 4.42 -12.87
C SER A 120 -21.26 4.17 -11.75
N VAL A 121 -21.38 3.02 -11.08
CA VAL A 121 -20.48 2.61 -10.00
C VAL A 121 -19.08 2.33 -10.54
N LEU A 122 -18.97 1.61 -11.66
CA LEU A 122 -17.68 1.33 -12.30
C LEU A 122 -16.97 2.62 -12.69
N LYS A 123 -17.68 3.58 -13.31
CA LYS A 123 -17.11 4.88 -13.66
C LYS A 123 -16.59 5.61 -12.43
N ARG A 124 -17.38 5.67 -11.36
CA ARG A 124 -16.97 6.30 -10.09
C ARG A 124 -15.74 5.61 -9.49
N SER A 125 -15.71 4.28 -9.50
CA SER A 125 -14.59 3.48 -9.00
C SER A 125 -13.31 3.75 -9.79
N LEU A 126 -13.37 3.75 -11.13
CA LEU A 126 -12.23 4.04 -11.98
C LEU A 126 -11.72 5.48 -11.77
N SER A 127 -12.62 6.47 -11.69
CA SER A 127 -12.24 7.85 -11.40
C SER A 127 -11.58 8.00 -10.02
N ALA A 128 -12.09 7.31 -9.00
CA ALA A 128 -11.50 7.32 -7.67
C ALA A 128 -10.12 6.65 -7.64
N LEU A 129 -9.95 5.53 -8.35
CA LEU A 129 -8.68 4.82 -8.47
C LEU A 129 -7.60 5.64 -9.19
N LEU A 130 -7.99 6.45 -10.17
CA LEU A 130 -7.07 7.28 -10.95
C LEU A 130 -6.73 8.60 -10.25
N ARG A 131 -7.53 9.06 -9.28
CA ARG A 131 -7.35 10.35 -8.60
C ARG A 131 -5.94 10.58 -8.03
N PRO A 132 -5.26 9.61 -7.40
CA PRO A 132 -3.91 9.82 -6.87
C PRO A 132 -2.81 9.97 -7.94
N PHE A 133 -3.11 9.69 -9.21
CA PHE A 133 -2.16 9.70 -10.33
C PHE A 133 -2.38 10.88 -11.30
N GLN A 134 -3.32 11.78 -10.99
CA GLN A 134 -3.60 13.02 -11.72
C GLN A 134 -2.96 14.20 -11.01
#